data_AF-A0A9C9UB87-F1
#
_entry.id   AF-A0A9C9UB87-F1
#
_cell.length_a   1.000
_cell.length_b   1.000
_cell.length_c   1.000
_cell.angle_alpha   90.00
_cell.angle_beta   90.00
_cell.angle_gamma   90.00
#
_symmetry.space_group_name_H-M   'P 1'
#
loop_
_entity.id
_entity.type
_entity.pdbx_description
1 polymer ?
#
loop_
_entity_poly.entity_id
_entity_poly.type
_entity_poly.pdbx_seq_one_letter_code
_entity_poly.pdbx_strand_id
1 'polypeptide(L)'
;MDTTDLKQPELYINRELSLLEFNARVLEQAKLETVPLLERLRYLCISSTNMDEFFEVRVAGLMQKVKLGSTQAGPDNMSAQETLRLARIRASELVEEQYRVLNEVIFPKLAEQGINFVKRDDWSEAQEKWLREYYEQELQPILSPMGLDPAHPFPRMLNKSLNFIVSLSGKDAFGRSSGLAIVQAPRALPRVIQLPAEETGSGP
;
A
#
# COMPACT_ATOMS: atom_id res chain seq x y z
N MET A 1 -8.97 -17.24 49.14
CA MET A 1 -9.02 -16.62 47.80
C MET A 1 -7.64 -16.80 47.21
N ASP A 2 -7.51 -17.58 46.16
CA ASP A 2 -6.25 -17.71 45.44
C ASP A 2 -5.88 -16.34 44.86
N THR A 3 -4.76 -15.79 45.27
CA THR A 3 -4.26 -14.51 44.76
C THR A 3 -3.57 -14.77 43.43
N THR A 4 -4.17 -14.34 42.32
CA THR A 4 -3.58 -14.44 40.98
C THR A 4 -2.20 -13.78 40.96
N ASP A 5 -1.17 -14.53 40.57
CA ASP A 5 0.18 -14.02 40.41
C ASP A 5 0.28 -13.19 39.12
N LEU A 6 0.29 -11.86 39.27
CA LEU A 6 0.37 -10.91 38.16
C LEU A 6 1.74 -10.92 37.43
N LYS A 7 2.69 -11.77 37.81
CA LYS A 7 3.97 -11.91 37.10
C LYS A 7 3.94 -12.92 35.95
N GLN A 8 2.84 -13.67 35.83
CA GLN A 8 2.66 -14.69 34.79
C GLN A 8 2.55 -14.04 33.40
N PRO A 9 3.51 -14.31 32.47
CA PRO A 9 3.50 -13.71 31.14
C PRO A 9 2.24 -14.00 30.31
N GLU A 10 1.64 -15.17 30.53
CA GLU A 10 0.39 -15.62 29.90
C GLU A 10 -0.83 -14.74 30.21
N LEU A 11 -0.75 -13.87 31.23
CA LEU A 11 -1.80 -12.90 31.55
C LEU A 11 -1.75 -11.65 30.64
N TYR A 12 -0.70 -11.51 29.82
CA TYR A 12 -0.43 -10.31 29.04
C TYR A 12 -0.40 -10.61 27.53
N ILE A 13 -0.93 -9.67 26.76
CA ILE A 13 -0.87 -9.69 25.30
C ILE A 13 0.26 -8.76 24.86
N ASN A 14 1.04 -9.19 23.87
CA ASN A 14 2.05 -8.35 23.25
C ASN A 14 1.41 -7.09 22.66
N ARG A 15 1.94 -5.92 23.03
CA ARG A 15 1.41 -4.62 22.58
C ARG A 15 1.38 -4.48 21.07
N GLU A 16 2.42 -4.91 20.37
CA GLU A 16 2.55 -4.71 18.92
C GLU A 16 1.63 -5.67 18.15
N LEU A 17 1.49 -6.90 18.62
CA LEU A 17 0.52 -7.84 18.08
C LEU A 17 -0.92 -7.38 18.35
N SER A 18 -1.19 -6.81 19.53
CA SER A 18 -2.50 -6.23 19.85
C SER A 18 -2.87 -5.06 18.92
N LEU A 19 -1.90 -4.27 18.44
CA LEU A 19 -2.16 -3.22 17.46
C LEU A 19 -2.53 -3.79 16.09
N LEU A 20 -1.94 -4.92 15.69
CA LEU A 20 -2.35 -5.62 14.48
C LEU A 20 -3.76 -6.18 14.59
N GLU A 21 -4.16 -6.71 15.75
CA GLU A 21 -5.55 -7.16 15.94
C GLU A 21 -6.56 -6.00 16.00
N PHE A 22 -6.16 -4.84 16.54
CA PHE A 22 -6.95 -3.62 16.39
C PHE A 22 -7.14 -3.28 14.91
N ASN A 23 -6.07 -3.32 14.11
CA ASN A 23 -6.16 -3.02 12.69
C ASN A 23 -6.98 -4.06 11.91
N ALA A 24 -6.90 -5.34 12.31
CA ALA A 24 -7.77 -6.39 11.81
C ALA A 24 -9.24 -6.02 12.04
N ARG A 25 -9.58 -5.50 13.22
CA ARG A 25 -10.95 -5.09 13.53
C ARG A 25 -11.42 -3.87 12.72
N VAL A 26 -10.52 -2.96 12.36
CA VAL A 26 -10.80 -1.86 11.42
C VAL A 26 -11.10 -2.43 10.03
N LEU A 27 -10.31 -3.41 9.57
CA LEU A 27 -10.54 -4.08 8.28
C LEU A 27 -11.87 -4.84 8.25
N GLU A 28 -12.30 -5.44 9.37
CA GLU A 28 -13.62 -6.07 9.48
C GLU A 28 -14.77 -5.10 9.13
N GLN A 29 -14.64 -3.80 9.43
CA GLN A 29 -15.67 -2.82 9.08
C GLN A 29 -15.84 -2.68 7.56
N ALA A 30 -14.78 -2.89 6.77
CA ALA A 30 -14.86 -2.90 5.31
C ALA A 30 -15.67 -4.09 4.75
N LYS A 31 -15.90 -5.13 5.57
CA LYS A 31 -16.63 -6.35 5.19
C LYS A 31 -18.10 -6.33 5.60
N LEU A 32 -18.47 -5.50 6.58
CA LEU A 32 -19.83 -5.44 7.10
C LEU A 32 -20.81 -4.83 6.10
N GLU A 33 -21.84 -5.58 5.71
CA GLU A 33 -22.86 -5.10 4.76
C GLU A 33 -23.80 -4.03 5.34
N THR A 34 -23.88 -3.95 6.67
CA THR A 34 -24.60 -2.86 7.37
C THR A 34 -23.91 -1.51 7.24
N VAL A 35 -22.64 -1.48 6.81
CA VAL A 35 -21.88 -0.25 6.57
C VAL A 35 -22.06 0.17 5.10
N PRO A 36 -22.38 1.44 4.81
CA PRO A 36 -22.48 1.94 3.43
C PRO A 36 -21.23 1.65 2.60
N LEU A 37 -21.39 1.36 1.31
CA LEU A 37 -20.30 0.87 0.45
C LEU A 37 -19.07 1.79 0.40
N LEU A 38 -19.27 3.10 0.29
CA LEU A 38 -18.15 4.05 0.28
C LEU A 38 -17.48 4.18 1.66
N GLU A 39 -18.23 4.01 2.75
CA GLU A 39 -17.65 3.94 4.10
C GLU A 39 -16.85 2.64 4.30
N ARG A 40 -17.27 1.53 3.68
CA ARG A 40 -16.48 0.28 3.66
C ARG A 40 -15.14 0.47 2.95
N LEU A 41 -15.14 1.13 1.79
CA LEU A 41 -13.92 1.51 1.09
C LEU A 41 -13.06 2.45 1.96
N ARG A 42 -13.68 3.39 2.68
CA ARG A 42 -12.96 4.26 3.62
C ARG A 42 -12.30 3.48 4.76
N TYR A 43 -12.97 2.51 5.37
CA TYR A 43 -12.39 1.64 6.40
C TYR A 43 -11.20 0.84 5.87
N LEU A 44 -11.27 0.36 4.63
CA LEU A 44 -10.14 -0.30 3.98
C LEU A 44 -8.93 0.66 3.85
N CYS A 45 -9.15 1.91 3.42
CA CYS A 45 -8.11 2.95 3.36
C CYS A 45 -7.54 3.30 4.74
N ILE A 46 -8.37 3.38 5.77
CA ILE A 46 -7.94 3.62 7.16
C ILE A 46 -7.06 2.44 7.62
N SER A 47 -7.48 1.20 7.35
CA SER A 47 -6.69 0.01 7.69
C SER A 47 -5.32 0.00 7.02
N SER A 48 -5.22 0.45 5.76
CA SER A 48 -3.94 0.64 5.07
C SER A 48 -3.09 1.74 5.71
N THR A 49 -3.69 2.87 6.09
CA THR A 49 -2.99 3.97 6.76
C THR A 49 -2.44 3.55 8.13
N ASN A 50 -3.21 2.78 8.89
CA ASN A 50 -2.76 2.22 10.17
C ASN A 50 -1.58 1.26 9.99
N MET A 51 -1.57 0.45 8.91
CA MET A 51 -0.42 -0.41 8.59
C MET A 51 0.83 0.41 8.30
N ASP A 52 0.71 1.51 7.55
CA ASP A 52 1.86 2.41 7.29
C ASP A 52 2.46 2.92 8.60
N GLU A 53 1.63 3.44 9.52
CA GLU A 53 2.10 3.92 10.83
C GLU A 53 2.74 2.79 11.65
N PHE A 54 2.14 1.59 11.62
CA PHE A 54 2.68 0.42 12.31
C PHE A 54 4.11 0.11 11.83
N PHE A 55 4.36 0.14 10.52
CA PHE A 55 5.71 -0.08 9.98
C PHE A 55 6.66 1.08 10.29
N GLU A 56 6.22 2.32 10.11
CA GLU A 56 7.05 3.50 10.30
C GLU A 56 7.48 3.71 11.76
N VAL A 57 6.62 3.35 12.71
CA VAL A 57 6.85 3.59 14.14
C VAL A 57 7.18 2.31 14.89
N ARG A 58 6.31 1.29 14.83
CA ARG A 58 6.43 0.10 15.68
C ARG A 58 7.51 -0.85 15.19
N VAL A 59 7.46 -1.22 13.92
CA VAL A 59 8.47 -2.12 13.33
C VAL A 59 9.86 -1.49 13.37
N ALA A 60 9.98 -0.19 13.05
CA ALA A 60 11.24 0.54 13.17
C ALA A 60 11.83 0.48 14.60
N GLY A 61 11.00 0.69 15.63
CA GLY A 61 11.42 0.58 17.03
C GLY A 61 11.85 -0.83 17.43
N LEU A 62 11.13 -1.86 16.98
CA LEU A 62 11.50 -3.26 17.20
C LEU A 62 12.83 -3.61 16.50
N MET A 63 13.02 -3.19 15.25
CA MET A 63 14.27 -3.40 14.51
C MET A 63 15.46 -2.74 15.21
N GLN A 64 15.27 -1.55 15.77
CA GLN A 64 16.31 -0.88 16.56
C GLN A 64 16.68 -1.69 17.81
N LYS A 65 15.68 -2.23 18.54
CA LYS A 65 15.93 -3.09 19.72
C LYS A 65 16.73 -4.35 19.36
N VAL A 66 16.38 -4.99 18.24
CA VAL A 66 17.10 -6.17 17.73
C VAL A 66 18.54 -5.80 17.36
N LYS A 67 18.74 -4.69 16.64
CA LYS A 67 20.08 -4.21 16.26
C LYS A 67 20.99 -3.94 17.46
N LEU A 68 20.42 -3.45 18.56
CA LEU A 68 21.14 -3.19 19.81
C LEU A 68 21.33 -4.44 20.68
N GLY A 69 20.83 -5.61 20.27
CA GLY A 69 20.91 -6.85 21.05
C GLY A 69 20.14 -6.77 22.37
N SER A 70 19.07 -5.97 22.46
CA SER A 70 18.31 -5.83 23.69
C SER A 70 17.65 -7.15 24.09
N THR A 71 17.94 -7.60 25.30
CA THR A 71 17.31 -8.76 25.94
C THR A 71 16.05 -8.38 26.72
N GLN A 72 15.68 -7.10 26.75
CA GLN A 72 14.55 -6.61 27.52
C GLN A 72 13.22 -7.03 26.86
N ALA A 73 12.54 -7.99 27.49
CA ALA A 73 11.19 -8.40 27.13
C ALA A 73 10.13 -7.57 27.90
N GLY A 74 8.93 -7.50 27.34
CA GLY A 74 7.77 -6.91 28.02
C GLY A 74 7.19 -7.84 29.10
N PRO A 75 6.06 -7.47 29.72
CA PRO A 75 5.33 -8.33 30.67
C PRO A 75 4.91 -9.68 30.09
N ASP A 76 4.73 -9.75 28.77
CA ASP A 76 4.45 -10.94 27.97
C ASP A 76 5.68 -11.83 27.72
N ASN A 77 6.86 -11.42 28.19
CA ASN A 77 8.14 -12.13 28.08
C ASN A 77 8.58 -12.45 26.63
N MET A 78 8.01 -11.76 25.63
CA MET A 78 8.39 -11.91 24.23
C MET A 78 9.62 -11.06 23.88
N SER A 79 10.56 -11.65 23.15
CA SER A 79 11.71 -10.92 22.62
C SER A 79 11.31 -10.03 21.44
N ALA A 80 12.09 -8.98 21.17
CA ALA A 80 11.86 -8.11 20.01
C ALA A 80 11.96 -8.88 18.67
N GLN A 81 12.86 -9.86 18.58
CA GLN A 81 13.02 -10.69 17.39
C GLN A 81 11.82 -11.60 17.17
N GLU A 82 11.30 -12.22 18.24
CA GLU A 82 10.10 -13.04 18.16
C GLU A 82 8.87 -12.20 17.83
N THR A 83 8.74 -11.01 18.43
CA THR A 83 7.67 -10.06 18.13
C THR A 83 7.71 -9.64 16.65
N LEU A 84 8.88 -9.32 16.10
CA LEU A 84 9.01 -9.00 14.66
C LEU A 84 8.61 -10.16 13.76
N ARG A 85 9.00 -11.39 14.12
CA ARG A 85 8.66 -12.60 13.34
C ARG A 85 7.15 -12.80 13.28
N LEU A 86 6.46 -12.72 14.43
CA LEU A 86 5.01 -12.87 14.52
C LEU A 86 4.28 -11.69 13.87
N ALA A 87 4.75 -10.46 14.10
CA ALA A 87 4.18 -9.27 13.47
C ALA A 87 4.25 -9.33 11.95
N ARG A 88 5.36 -9.84 11.37
CA ARG A 88 5.49 -10.05 9.94
C ARG A 88 4.43 -11.01 9.40
N ILE A 89 4.25 -12.17 10.04
CA ILE A 89 3.25 -13.17 9.62
C ILE A 89 1.87 -12.53 9.62
N ARG A 90 1.49 -11.92 10.73
CA ARG A 90 0.15 -11.33 10.89
C ARG A 90 -0.08 -10.14 9.96
N ALA A 91 0.92 -9.28 9.77
CA ALA A 91 0.84 -8.15 8.83
C ALA A 91 0.66 -8.64 7.39
N SER A 92 1.34 -9.72 6.98
CA SER A 92 1.17 -10.30 5.65
C SER A 92 -0.26 -10.83 5.44
N GLU A 93 -0.82 -11.54 6.41
CA GLU A 93 -2.22 -12.00 6.36
C GLU A 93 -3.21 -10.84 6.23
N LEU A 94 -3.00 -9.76 6.98
CA LEU A 94 -3.87 -8.58 6.92
C LEU A 94 -3.79 -7.88 5.56
N VAL A 95 -2.60 -7.77 4.99
CA VAL A 95 -2.42 -7.18 3.64
C VAL A 95 -3.08 -8.05 2.58
N GLU A 96 -2.94 -9.39 2.66
CA GLU A 96 -3.62 -10.31 1.76
C GLU A 96 -5.14 -10.16 1.85
N GLU A 97 -5.69 -10.09 3.06
CA GLU A 97 -7.12 -9.85 3.28
C GLU A 97 -7.57 -8.47 2.77
N GLN A 98 -6.75 -7.41 2.89
CA GLN A 98 -7.06 -6.10 2.31
C GLN A 98 -7.23 -6.19 0.79
N TYR A 99 -6.31 -6.88 0.10
CA TYR A 99 -6.40 -7.07 -1.34
C TYR A 99 -7.59 -7.94 -1.74
N ARG A 100 -7.87 -9.00 -0.98
CA ARG A 100 -9.03 -9.84 -1.22
C ARG A 100 -10.33 -9.04 -1.09
N VAL A 101 -10.50 -8.28 -0.01
CA VAL A 101 -11.68 -7.42 0.21
C VAL A 101 -11.79 -6.36 -0.89
N LEU A 102 -10.69 -5.71 -1.28
CA LEU A 102 -10.71 -4.72 -2.35
C LEU A 102 -11.20 -5.31 -3.67
N ASN A 103 -10.58 -6.41 -4.11
CA ASN A 103 -10.78 -6.95 -5.45
C ASN A 103 -12.03 -7.82 -5.58
N GLU A 104 -12.36 -8.60 -4.55
CA GLU A 104 -13.46 -9.57 -4.61
C GLU A 104 -14.76 -9.06 -4.02
N VAL A 105 -14.73 -7.96 -3.25
CA VAL A 105 -15.92 -7.43 -2.56
C VAL A 105 -16.20 -5.98 -2.92
N ILE A 106 -15.24 -5.09 -2.74
CA ILE A 106 -15.46 -3.65 -2.89
C ILE A 106 -15.62 -3.27 -4.37
N PHE A 107 -14.67 -3.64 -5.24
CA PHE A 107 -14.77 -3.30 -6.66
C PHE A 107 -16.02 -3.90 -7.35
N PRO A 108 -16.39 -5.17 -7.14
CA PRO A 108 -17.62 -5.71 -7.71
C PRO A 108 -18.88 -4.97 -7.25
N LYS A 109 -19.01 -4.70 -5.94
CA LYS A 109 -20.16 -3.94 -5.41
C LYS A 109 -20.19 -2.48 -5.91
N LEU A 110 -19.04 -1.86 -6.15
CA LEU A 110 -18.98 -0.53 -6.75
C LEU A 110 -19.46 -0.57 -8.21
N ALA A 111 -19.06 -1.60 -8.96
CA ALA A 111 -19.51 -1.79 -10.34
C ALA A 111 -21.03 -1.98 -10.44
N GLU A 112 -21.66 -2.71 -9.50
CA GLU A 112 -23.13 -2.83 -9.39
C GLU A 112 -23.83 -1.48 -9.19
N GLN A 113 -23.14 -0.49 -8.61
CA GLN A 113 -23.63 0.88 -8.43
C GLN A 113 -23.19 1.84 -9.56
N GLY A 114 -22.64 1.30 -10.66
CA GLY A 114 -22.17 2.09 -11.81
C GLY A 114 -20.79 2.74 -11.62
N ILE A 115 -20.07 2.44 -10.53
CA ILE A 115 -18.73 2.95 -10.26
C ILE A 115 -17.71 1.90 -10.71
N ASN A 116 -17.18 2.08 -11.92
CA ASN A 116 -16.29 1.12 -12.56
C ASN A 116 -14.83 1.60 -12.56
N PHE A 117 -13.91 0.73 -12.14
CA PHE A 117 -12.48 0.91 -12.34
C PHE A 117 -12.05 0.16 -13.59
N VAL A 118 -11.82 0.89 -14.69
CA VAL A 118 -11.49 0.27 -15.98
C VAL A 118 -10.04 -0.20 -15.98
N LYS A 119 -9.82 -1.50 -16.20
CA LYS A 119 -8.48 -2.06 -16.33
C LYS A 119 -7.93 -1.76 -17.72
N ARG A 120 -6.60 -1.68 -17.82
CA ARG A 120 -5.90 -1.40 -19.07
C ARG A 120 -6.30 -2.34 -20.22
N ASP A 121 -6.46 -3.62 -19.91
CA ASP A 121 -6.78 -4.64 -20.92
C ASP A 121 -8.24 -4.55 -21.41
N ASP A 122 -9.08 -3.77 -20.72
CA ASP A 122 -10.51 -3.58 -21.02
C ASP A 122 -10.80 -2.20 -21.64
N TRP A 123 -9.78 -1.43 -22.03
CA TRP A 123 -9.98 -0.10 -22.62
C TRP A 123 -10.61 -0.16 -24.02
N SER A 124 -11.62 0.66 -24.25
CA SER A 124 -12.17 0.90 -25.59
C SER A 124 -11.25 1.83 -26.41
N GLU A 125 -11.40 1.83 -27.73
CA GLU A 125 -10.64 2.75 -28.60
C GLU A 125 -10.85 4.23 -28.21
N ALA A 126 -12.07 4.59 -27.80
CA ALA A 126 -12.38 5.94 -27.35
C ALA A 126 -11.67 6.29 -26.03
N GLN A 127 -11.66 5.36 -25.08
CA GLN A 127 -10.94 5.52 -23.80
C GLN A 127 -9.43 5.61 -24.02
N GLU A 128 -8.85 4.77 -24.88
CA GLU A 128 -7.41 4.81 -25.19
C GLU A 128 -7.02 6.16 -25.80
N LYS A 129 -7.81 6.63 -26.78
CA LYS A 129 -7.57 7.94 -27.41
C LYS A 129 -7.58 9.07 -26.39
N TRP A 130 -8.60 9.13 -25.54
CA TRP A 130 -8.70 10.15 -24.51
C TRP A 130 -7.55 10.08 -23.51
N LEU A 131 -7.19 8.88 -23.04
CA LEU A 131 -6.08 8.67 -22.10
C LEU A 131 -4.73 9.05 -22.71
N ARG A 132 -4.54 8.85 -24.01
CA ARG A 132 -3.35 9.30 -24.74
C ARG A 132 -3.26 10.81 -24.78
N GLU A 133 -4.35 11.49 -25.11
CA GLU A 133 -4.42 12.96 -25.12
C GLU A 133 -4.16 13.52 -23.71
N TYR A 134 -4.80 12.96 -22.68
CA TYR A 134 -4.55 13.30 -21.28
C TYR A 134 -3.09 13.06 -20.88
N TYR A 135 -2.50 11.94 -21.30
CA TYR A 135 -1.09 11.66 -21.04
C TYR A 135 -0.18 12.72 -21.65
N GLU A 136 -0.35 13.06 -22.92
CA GLU A 136 0.50 14.02 -23.64
C GLU A 136 0.36 15.45 -23.10
N GLN A 137 -0.86 15.86 -22.74
CA GLN A 137 -1.16 17.22 -22.32
C GLN A 137 -0.94 17.47 -20.82
N GLU A 138 -1.31 16.52 -19.96
CA GLU A 138 -1.34 16.72 -18.51
C GLU A 138 -0.23 15.95 -17.79
N LEU A 139 0.04 14.69 -18.17
CA LEU A 139 0.95 13.82 -17.42
C LEU A 139 2.42 13.94 -17.87
N GLN A 140 2.68 13.82 -19.17
CA GLN A 140 4.03 13.81 -19.75
C GLN A 140 4.84 15.07 -19.38
N PRO A 141 4.29 16.31 -19.41
CA PRO A 141 5.07 17.51 -19.09
C PRO A 141 5.57 17.56 -17.65
N ILE A 142 4.93 16.83 -16.74
CA ILE A 142 5.29 16.80 -15.31
C ILE A 142 6.00 15.51 -14.89
N LEU A 143 6.18 14.56 -15.81
CA LEU A 143 6.98 13.37 -15.58
C LEU A 143 8.46 13.70 -15.76
N SER A 144 9.27 13.28 -14.80
CA SER A 144 10.73 13.37 -14.88
C SER A 144 11.35 12.00 -14.64
N PRO A 145 11.46 11.15 -15.68
CA PRO A 145 12.14 9.87 -15.58
C PRO A 145 13.61 10.07 -15.24
N MET A 146 14.12 9.28 -14.30
CA MET A 146 15.53 9.30 -13.89
C MET A 146 16.20 7.99 -14.29
N GLY A 147 17.22 8.06 -15.14
CA GLY A 147 18.06 6.91 -15.45
C GLY A 147 18.84 6.45 -14.22
N LEU A 148 18.87 5.14 -13.99
CA LEU A 148 19.71 4.51 -12.98
C LEU A 148 20.97 3.99 -13.66
N ASP A 149 22.12 4.45 -13.18
CA ASP A 149 23.41 3.91 -13.57
C ASP A 149 24.27 3.60 -12.33
N PRO A 150 25.24 2.67 -12.44
CA PRO A 150 26.11 2.32 -11.32
C PRO A 150 27.10 3.42 -10.91
N ALA A 151 27.29 4.45 -11.74
CA ALA A 151 28.26 5.51 -11.52
C ALA A 151 27.72 6.63 -10.60
N HIS A 152 26.39 6.72 -10.45
CA HIS A 152 25.73 7.70 -9.60
C HIS A 152 25.01 7.03 -8.42
N PRO A 153 24.90 7.72 -7.27
CA PRO A 153 24.14 7.22 -6.13
C PRO A 153 22.66 7.08 -6.48
N PHE A 154 22.01 6.09 -5.85
CA PHE A 154 20.58 5.88 -6.01
C PHE A 154 19.79 7.15 -5.61
N PRO A 155 18.80 7.59 -6.40
CA PRO A 155 18.08 8.83 -6.14
C PRO A 155 17.34 8.78 -4.80
N ARG A 156 17.25 9.93 -4.13
CA ARG A 156 16.47 10.04 -2.88
C ARG A 156 14.99 9.94 -3.21
N MET A 157 14.35 8.89 -2.72
CA MET A 157 12.92 8.66 -2.90
C MET A 157 12.15 9.35 -1.78
N LEU A 158 11.02 9.99 -2.13
CA LEU A 158 10.13 10.56 -1.13
C LEU A 158 9.37 9.44 -0.40
N ASN A 159 9.20 9.58 0.91
CA ASN A 159 8.41 8.63 1.69
C ASN A 159 6.96 8.55 1.16
N LYS A 160 6.39 7.34 1.11
CA LYS A 160 5.06 7.04 0.56
C LYS A 160 4.85 7.59 -0.87
N SER A 161 5.90 7.64 -1.69
CA SER A 161 5.76 7.93 -3.12
C SER A 161 5.65 6.63 -3.91
N LEU A 162 4.76 6.63 -4.92
CA LEU A 162 4.66 5.53 -5.88
C LEU A 162 5.70 5.75 -6.98
N ASN A 163 6.55 4.75 -7.19
CA ASN A 163 7.63 4.82 -8.17
C ASN A 163 7.66 3.52 -8.95
N PHE A 164 7.86 3.65 -10.26
CA PHE A 164 8.01 2.53 -11.17
C PHE A 164 9.48 2.38 -11.52
N ILE A 165 10.04 1.18 -11.33
CA ILE A 165 11.34 0.82 -11.89
C ILE A 165 11.06 0.17 -13.24
N VAL A 166 11.53 0.79 -14.30
CA VAL A 166 11.33 0.35 -15.69
C VAL A 166 12.66 -0.11 -16.28
N SER A 167 12.64 -1.23 -17.00
CA SER A 167 13.77 -1.67 -17.80
C SER A 167 13.72 -0.97 -19.16
N LEU A 168 14.85 -0.40 -19.55
CA LEU A 168 15.00 0.24 -20.85
C LEU A 168 15.79 -0.70 -21.77
N SER A 169 15.41 -0.74 -23.05
CA SER A 169 16.16 -1.45 -24.09
C SER A 169 16.77 -0.46 -25.07
N GLY A 170 17.90 -0.83 -25.68
CA GLY A 170 18.55 -0.04 -26.73
C GLY A 170 19.87 0.59 -26.28
N LYS A 171 20.26 1.66 -26.96
CA LYS A 171 21.42 2.47 -26.62
C LYS A 171 20.98 3.91 -26.35
N ASP A 172 21.56 4.53 -25.32
CA ASP A 172 21.38 5.97 -25.10
C ASP A 172 22.06 6.79 -26.21
N ALA A 173 21.90 8.12 -26.17
CA ALA A 173 22.54 9.04 -27.13
C ALA A 173 24.08 8.95 -27.14
N PHE A 174 24.68 8.25 -26.17
CA PHE A 174 26.12 8.04 -26.01
C PHE A 174 26.55 6.59 -26.30
N GLY A 175 25.65 5.76 -26.84
CA GLY A 175 25.94 4.38 -27.24
C GLY A 175 26.00 3.36 -26.10
N ARG A 176 25.67 3.75 -24.87
CA ARG A 176 25.66 2.87 -23.68
C ARG A 176 24.38 2.06 -23.65
N SER A 177 24.45 0.82 -23.18
CA SER A 177 23.26 -0.01 -22.98
C SER A 177 22.26 0.72 -22.08
N SER A 178 21.03 0.89 -22.55
CA SER A 178 19.95 1.42 -21.73
C SER A 178 19.80 0.52 -20.49
N GLY A 179 19.87 1.13 -19.31
CA GLY A 179 19.82 0.43 -18.03
C GLY A 179 18.41 0.38 -17.46
N LEU A 180 18.30 0.65 -16.16
CA LEU A 180 17.03 0.86 -15.49
C LEU A 180 16.70 2.35 -15.47
N ALA A 181 15.42 2.68 -15.36
CA ALA A 181 14.97 4.03 -15.05
C ALA A 181 13.92 3.98 -13.93
N ILE A 182 13.80 5.08 -13.21
CA ILE A 182 12.74 5.32 -12.25
C ILE A 182 11.79 6.35 -12.83
N VAL A 183 10.50 6.04 -12.82
CA VAL A 183 9.43 6.99 -13.10
C VAL A 183 8.64 7.20 -11.82
N GLN A 184 8.67 8.42 -11.29
CA GLN A 184 7.89 8.77 -10.11
C GLN A 184 6.46 9.16 -10.54
N ALA A 185 5.45 8.60 -9.89
CA ALA A 185 4.08 9.04 -10.07
C ALA A 185 3.93 10.46 -9.49
N PRO A 186 3.48 11.45 -10.29
CA PRO A 186 3.41 12.83 -9.82
C PRO A 186 2.30 12.99 -8.78
N ARG A 187 2.58 13.76 -7.73
CA ARG A 187 1.60 14.09 -6.68
C ARG A 187 0.70 15.28 -7.03
N ALA A 188 1.03 16.01 -8.09
CA ALA A 188 0.28 17.18 -8.54
C ALA A 188 -1.08 16.81 -9.17
N LEU A 189 -1.22 15.57 -9.65
CA LEU A 189 -2.44 15.06 -10.26
C LEU A 189 -3.19 14.13 -9.31
N PRO A 190 -4.53 14.04 -9.44
CA PRO A 190 -5.32 13.09 -8.66
C PRO A 190 -4.91 11.65 -9.00
N ARG A 191 -4.90 10.79 -7.97
CA ARG A 191 -4.52 9.37 -8.12
C ARG A 191 -5.58 8.55 -8.87
N VAL A 192 -6.83 9.02 -8.88
CA VAL A 192 -7.93 8.45 -9.65
C VAL A 192 -8.40 9.53 -10.61
N ILE A 193 -8.37 9.22 -11.90
CA ILE A 193 -8.79 10.12 -12.98
C ILE A 193 -10.13 9.62 -13.49
N GLN A 194 -11.13 10.50 -13.50
CA GLN A 194 -12.43 10.19 -14.04
C GLN A 194 -12.40 10.34 -15.56
N LEU A 195 -12.82 9.31 -16.28
CA LEU A 195 -13.02 9.37 -17.72
C LEU A 195 -14.32 10.12 -18.04
N PRO A 196 -14.33 11.05 -19.02
CA PRO A 196 -15.56 11.75 -19.42
C PRO A 196 -16.54 10.77 -20.07
N ALA A 197 -17.72 10.61 -19.47
CA ALA A 197 -18.72 9.61 -19.86
C ALA A 197 -19.18 9.79 -21.32
N GLU A 198 -19.49 11.02 -21.72
CA GLU A 198 -19.98 11.35 -23.08
C GLU A 198 -18.96 10.99 -24.17
N GLU A 199 -17.67 11.20 -23.91
CA GLU A 199 -16.59 11.00 -24.89
C GLU A 199 -16.09 9.56 -24.94
N THR A 200 -16.24 8.82 -23.85
CA THR A 200 -15.58 7.50 -23.67
C THR A 200 -16.55 6.34 -23.48
N GLY A 201 -17.86 6.60 -23.36
CA GLY A 201 -18.88 5.57 -23.11
C GLY A 201 -18.71 4.85 -21.77
N SER A 202 -18.06 5.48 -20.79
CA SER A 202 -17.62 4.86 -19.53
C SER A 202 -18.66 4.86 -18.41
N GLY A 203 -19.91 5.24 -18.68
CA GLY A 203 -20.99 5.26 -17.70
C GLY A 203 -22.30 5.80 -18.27
N PRO A 204 -23.39 5.74 -17.49
CA PRO A 204 -24.55 6.60 -17.72
C PRO A 204 -24.20 8.09 -17.58
#